data_AF-A0A8S9WIM3-F1
#
_entry.id   AF-A0A8S9WIM3-F1
#
_cell.length_a   1.000
_cell.length_b   1.000
_cell.length_c   1.000
_cell.angle_alpha   90.00
_cell.angle_beta   90.00
_cell.angle_gamma   90.00
#
_symmetry.space_group_name_H-M   'P 1'
#
loop_
_entity.id
_entity.type
_entity.pdbx_description
1 polymer ?
#
loop_
_entity_poly.entity_id
_entity_poly.type
_entity_poly.pdbx_seq_one_letter_code
_entity_poly.pdbx_strand_id
1 'polypeptide(L)'
;MEENESEVTKAVRVAVVSAFEKGEDITEKVGEITNKIVKNTLEGATDTKVKVESTAKDAMKGAIEGADKVKVEAGDIIKEAAEGIIDGATQTRAKTADLAERTAQPALDYVKDAAIGVLGAVKEILEKKK
;
A
#
# COMPACT_ATOMS: atom_id res chain seq x y z
N MET A 1 18.11 -9.67 13.41
CA MET A 1 17.30 -10.76 12.80
C MET A 1 16.00 -10.13 12.32
N GLU A 2 15.90 -9.77 11.03
CA GLU A 2 14.65 -9.35 10.36
C GLU A 2 13.87 -10.60 9.90
N GLU A 3 13.61 -11.56 10.81
CA GLU A 3 13.10 -12.89 10.41
C GLU A 3 11.57 -12.96 10.22
N ASN A 4 10.84 -11.85 10.21
CA ASN A 4 9.39 -11.83 9.97
C ASN A 4 8.92 -10.55 9.23
N GLU A 5 9.73 -9.98 8.35
CA GLU A 5 9.27 -8.92 7.45
C GLU A 5 8.63 -9.53 6.19
N SER A 6 7.46 -9.02 5.79
CA SER A 6 6.85 -9.38 4.51
C SER A 6 7.73 -8.90 3.35
N GLU A 7 7.89 -9.74 2.32
CA GLU A 7 8.55 -9.36 1.07
C GLU A 7 7.96 -8.08 0.48
N VAL A 8 6.66 -7.86 0.67
CA VAL A 8 5.97 -6.63 0.24
C VAL A 8 6.46 -5.41 1.04
N THR A 9 6.50 -5.50 2.37
CA THR A 9 7.01 -4.42 3.23
C THR A 9 8.43 -4.05 2.84
N LYS A 10 9.29 -5.06 2.68
CA LYS A 10 10.68 -4.86 2.29
C LYS A 10 10.80 -4.19 0.92
N ALA A 11 10.04 -4.66 -0.07
CA ALA A 11 10.06 -4.14 -1.43
C ALA A 11 9.65 -2.66 -1.48
N VAL A 12 8.54 -2.30 -0.81
CA VAL A 12 8.09 -0.90 -0.77
C VAL A 12 9.12 -0.04 -0.04
N ARG A 13 9.59 -0.47 1.14
CA ARG A 13 10.58 0.26 1.93
C ARG A 13 11.88 0.53 1.16
N VAL A 14 12.44 -0.50 0.52
CA VAL A 14 13.67 -0.37 -0.26
C VAL A 14 13.48 0.59 -1.42
N ALA A 15 12.32 0.54 -2.08
CA ALA A 15 12.04 1.43 -3.20
C ALA A 15 11.84 2.89 -2.76
N VAL A 16 11.17 3.14 -1.62
CA VAL A 16 11.07 4.47 -1.02
C VAL A 16 12.46 5.05 -0.76
N VAL A 17 13.32 4.27 -0.10
CA VAL A 17 14.69 4.68 0.21
C VAL A 17 15.49 4.93 -1.07
N SER A 18 15.37 4.05 -2.05
CA SER A 18 16.06 4.18 -3.34
C SER A 18 15.60 5.42 -4.12
N ALA A 19 14.31 5.74 -4.09
CA ALA A 19 13.75 6.93 -4.74
C ALA A 19 14.32 8.20 -4.10
N PHE A 20 14.39 8.24 -2.76
CA PHE A 20 15.03 9.35 -2.04
C PHE A 20 16.52 9.50 -2.41
N GLU A 21 17.28 8.40 -2.40
CA GLU A 21 18.72 8.42 -2.71
C GLU A 21 19.01 8.90 -4.13
N LYS A 22 18.08 8.65 -5.07
CA LYS A 22 18.16 9.10 -6.46
C LYS A 22 17.60 10.50 -6.69
N GLY A 23 16.99 11.11 -5.69
CA GLY A 23 16.27 12.38 -5.83
C GLY A 23 15.00 12.29 -6.68
N GLU A 24 14.40 11.11 -6.76
CA GLU A 24 13.11 10.87 -7.42
C GLU A 24 11.96 11.36 -6.52
N ASP A 25 10.79 11.59 -7.12
CA ASP A 25 9.56 11.89 -6.39
C ASP A 25 9.09 10.63 -5.64
N ILE A 26 9.30 10.63 -4.32
CA ILE A 26 9.03 9.49 -3.44
C ILE A 26 7.53 9.26 -3.31
N THR A 27 6.76 10.34 -3.26
CA THR A 27 5.30 10.34 -3.20
C THR A 27 4.72 9.61 -4.40
N GLU A 28 5.13 10.01 -5.61
CA GLU A 28 4.74 9.35 -6.85
C GLU A 28 5.17 7.87 -6.86
N LYS A 29 6.42 7.57 -6.47
CA LYS A 29 6.92 6.18 -6.48
C LYS A 29 6.21 5.26 -5.52
N VAL A 30 5.86 5.74 -4.34
CA VAL A 30 5.10 4.94 -3.39
C VAL A 30 3.74 4.58 -3.95
N GLY A 31 3.01 5.54 -4.52
CA GLY A 31 1.71 5.26 -5.14
C GLY A 31 1.81 4.27 -6.29
N GLU A 32 2.78 4.43 -7.19
CA GLU A 32 3.00 3.50 -8.30
C GLU A 32 3.32 2.08 -7.83
N ILE A 33 4.18 1.95 -6.82
CA ILE A 33 4.63 0.65 -6.32
C ILE A 33 3.51 -0.07 -5.59
N THR A 34 2.79 0.63 -4.71
CA THR A 34 1.68 0.00 -3.99
C THR A 34 0.55 -0.39 -4.94
N ASN A 35 0.28 0.42 -5.97
CA ASN A 35 -0.61 0.08 -7.07
C ASN A 35 -0.20 -1.23 -7.76
N LYS A 36 1.05 -1.30 -8.21
CA LYS A 36 1.56 -2.46 -8.95
C LYS A 36 1.51 -3.73 -8.11
N ILE A 37 1.88 -3.65 -6.84
CA ILE A 37 1.86 -4.77 -5.91
C ILE A 37 0.44 -5.28 -5.71
N VAL A 38 -0.52 -4.39 -5.41
CA VAL A 38 -1.92 -4.79 -5.19
C VAL A 38 -2.54 -5.37 -6.46
N LYS A 39 -2.28 -4.74 -7.61
CA LYS A 39 -2.73 -5.24 -8.91
C LYS A 39 -2.19 -6.63 -9.20
N ASN A 40 -0.89 -6.86 -9.05
CA ASN A 40 -0.29 -8.17 -9.26
C ASN A 40 -0.85 -9.23 -8.30
N THR A 41 -1.08 -8.86 -7.03
CA THR A 41 -1.71 -9.76 -6.05
C THR A 41 -3.13 -10.14 -6.46
N LEU A 42 -3.92 -9.20 -6.97
CA LEU A 42 -5.29 -9.45 -7.43
C LEU A 42 -5.34 -10.24 -8.74
N GLU A 43 -4.47 -9.96 -9.70
CA GLU A 43 -4.41 -10.68 -10.99
C GLU A 43 -3.94 -12.13 -10.82
N GLY A 44 -3.15 -12.43 -9.77
CA GLY A 44 -2.57 -13.76 -9.53
C GLY A 44 -3.27 -14.64 -8.49
N ALA A 45 -4.37 -14.20 -7.86
CA ALA A 45 -4.99 -14.91 -6.74
C ALA A 45 -6.41 -15.42 -7.04
N THR A 46 -6.69 -16.67 -6.66
CA THR A 46 -8.04 -17.25 -6.58
C THR A 46 -8.73 -16.93 -5.24
N ASP A 47 -7.94 -16.78 -4.15
CA ASP A 47 -8.39 -16.36 -2.81
C ASP A 47 -7.96 -14.91 -2.53
N THR A 48 -8.63 -13.98 -3.21
CA THR A 48 -8.20 -12.58 -3.36
C THR A 48 -8.33 -11.75 -2.08
N LYS A 49 -9.33 -12.00 -1.22
CA LYS A 49 -9.65 -11.07 -0.12
C LYS A 49 -8.56 -10.97 0.95
N VAL A 50 -8.20 -12.08 1.60
CA VAL A 50 -7.24 -12.09 2.72
C VAL A 50 -5.84 -11.69 2.25
N LYS A 51 -5.46 -12.11 1.04
CA LYS A 51 -4.14 -11.85 0.47
C LYS A 51 -3.96 -10.39 0.11
N VAL A 52 -5.00 -9.74 -0.41
CA VAL A 52 -4.97 -8.32 -0.78
C VAL A 52 -4.94 -7.42 0.44
N GLU A 53 -5.71 -7.75 1.48
CA GLU A 53 -5.66 -6.99 2.73
C GLU A 53 -4.28 -7.05 3.38
N SER A 54 -3.68 -8.24 3.47
CA SER A 54 -2.31 -8.40 3.97
C SER A 54 -1.30 -7.63 3.11
N THR A 55 -1.42 -7.74 1.79
CA THR A 55 -0.54 -7.03 0.84
C THR A 55 -0.65 -5.51 1.01
N ALA A 56 -1.87 -4.98 1.13
CA ALA A 56 -2.09 -3.55 1.34
C ALA A 56 -1.48 -3.08 2.67
N LYS A 57 -1.70 -3.82 3.76
CA LYS A 57 -1.10 -3.53 5.08
C LYS A 57 0.43 -3.56 5.01
N ASP A 58 1.00 -4.56 4.38
CA ASP A 58 2.44 -4.71 4.23
C ASP A 58 3.04 -3.59 3.38
N ALA A 59 2.35 -3.20 2.30
CA ALA A 59 2.78 -2.12 1.42
C ALA A 59 2.76 -0.77 2.15
N MET A 60 1.69 -0.47 2.89
CA MET A 60 1.59 0.73 3.73
C MET A 60 2.69 0.76 4.78
N LYS A 61 2.92 -0.36 5.48
CA LYS A 61 4.00 -0.48 6.47
C LYS A 61 5.36 -0.19 5.84
N GLY A 62 5.63 -0.74 4.66
CA GLY A 62 6.88 -0.51 3.94
C GLY A 62 7.05 0.96 3.52
N ALA A 63 5.97 1.62 3.09
CA ALA A 63 5.98 3.05 2.77
C ALA A 63 6.30 3.91 4.00
N ILE A 64 5.66 3.61 5.15
CA ILE A 64 5.90 4.31 6.42
C ILE A 64 7.33 4.11 6.91
N GLU A 65 7.81 2.87 6.95
CA GLU A 65 9.19 2.57 7.37
C GLU A 65 10.23 3.19 6.42
N GLY A 66 9.93 3.21 5.12
CA GLY A 66 10.76 3.87 4.13
C GLY A 66 10.85 5.36 4.39
N ALA A 67 9.70 6.02 4.61
CA ALA A 67 9.62 7.44 4.89
C ALA A 67 10.38 7.81 6.18
N ASP A 68 10.20 7.02 7.25
CA ASP A 68 10.90 7.21 8.52
C ASP A 68 12.43 7.07 8.35
N LYS A 69 12.90 6.07 7.58
CA LYS A 69 14.33 5.88 7.29
C LYS A 69 14.96 7.07 6.59
N VAL A 70 14.25 7.69 5.64
CA VAL A 70 14.76 8.86 4.91
C VAL A 70 14.35 10.19 5.55
N LYS A 71 13.70 10.14 6.72
CA LYS A 71 13.23 11.30 7.49
C LYS A 71 12.35 12.26 6.68
N VAL A 72 11.55 11.74 5.75
CA VAL A 72 10.52 12.52 5.04
C VAL A 72 9.19 12.44 5.77
N GLU A 73 8.35 13.45 5.56
CA GLU A 73 7.04 13.49 6.18
C GLU A 73 6.18 12.32 5.69
N ALA A 74 5.77 11.46 6.62
CA ALA A 74 5.04 10.26 6.27
C ALA A 74 3.61 10.56 5.77
N GLY A 75 3.06 11.75 6.06
CA GLY A 75 1.68 12.11 5.72
C GLY A 75 1.36 11.94 4.23
N ASP A 76 2.14 12.59 3.38
CA ASP A 76 1.94 12.52 1.92
C ASP A 76 2.28 11.13 1.38
N ILE A 77 3.33 10.50 1.90
CA ILE A 77 3.71 9.12 1.53
C ILE A 77 2.59 8.12 1.80
N ILE A 78 1.94 8.22 2.95
CA ILE A 78 0.85 7.32 3.34
C ILE A 78 -0.39 7.57 2.49
N LYS A 79 -0.67 8.85 2.19
CA LYS A 79 -1.78 9.23 1.30
C LYS A 79 -1.58 8.61 -0.08
N GLU A 80 -0.41 8.79 -0.69
CA GLU A 80 -0.09 8.23 -2.00
C GLU A 80 -0.05 6.69 -1.98
N ALA A 81 0.47 6.09 -0.92
CA ALA A 81 0.45 4.64 -0.76
C ALA A 81 -1.00 4.11 -0.78
N ALA A 82 -1.90 4.78 -0.05
CA ALA A 82 -3.32 4.44 0.01
C ALA A 82 -4.02 4.64 -1.34
N GLU A 83 -3.76 5.74 -2.04
CA GLU A 83 -4.28 6.00 -3.38
C GLU A 83 -3.81 4.93 -4.37
N GLY A 84 -2.52 4.61 -4.37
CA GLY A 84 -1.96 3.53 -5.18
C GLY A 84 -2.63 2.18 -4.93
N ILE A 85 -2.84 1.81 -3.65
CA ILE A 85 -3.55 0.59 -3.27
C ILE A 85 -4.99 0.57 -3.80
N ILE A 86 -5.73 1.67 -3.65
CA ILE A 86 -7.12 1.81 -4.12
C ILE A 86 -7.16 1.71 -5.65
N ASP A 87 -6.23 2.35 -6.34
CA ASP A 87 -6.14 2.32 -7.81
C ASP A 87 -5.77 0.93 -8.32
N GLY A 88 -4.84 0.23 -7.66
CA GLY A 88 -4.47 -1.14 -8.03
C GLY A 88 -5.66 -2.09 -7.90
N ALA A 89 -6.45 -1.91 -6.83
CA ALA A 89 -7.69 -2.64 -6.62
C ALA A 89 -8.76 -2.30 -7.67
N THR A 90 -8.92 -1.02 -7.97
CA THR A 90 -9.93 -0.52 -8.92
C THR A 90 -9.62 -0.92 -10.36
N GLN A 91 -8.36 -0.84 -10.80
CA GLN A 91 -7.94 -1.26 -12.14
C GLN A 91 -8.13 -2.76 -12.36
N THR A 92 -7.85 -3.57 -11.34
CA THR A 92 -8.07 -5.01 -11.44
C THR A 92 -9.56 -5.35 -11.46
N ARG A 93 -10.39 -4.58 -10.72
CA ARG A 93 -11.85 -4.63 -10.86
C ARG A 93 -12.30 -4.25 -12.27
N ALA A 94 -11.76 -3.20 -12.90
CA ALA A 94 -12.16 -2.84 -14.27
C ALA A 94 -11.89 -3.98 -15.28
N LYS A 95 -10.83 -4.77 -15.06
CA LYS A 95 -10.56 -5.98 -15.86
C LYS A 95 -11.43 -7.19 -15.50
N THR A 96 -11.92 -7.28 -14.26
CA THR A 96 -12.74 -8.41 -13.76
C THR A 96 -14.23 -8.09 -13.60
N ALA A 97 -14.66 -6.87 -13.87
CA ALA A 97 -16.07 -6.46 -13.89
C ALA A 97 -16.84 -7.13 -15.05
N ASP A 98 -16.14 -7.55 -16.10
CA ASP A 98 -16.66 -8.51 -17.10
C ASP A 98 -16.91 -9.92 -16.50
N LEU A 99 -16.35 -10.24 -15.32
CA LEU A 99 -16.32 -11.59 -14.76
C LEU A 99 -17.08 -11.79 -13.44
N ALA A 100 -17.23 -10.79 -12.56
CA ALA A 100 -17.98 -10.98 -11.30
C ALA A 100 -18.36 -9.66 -10.58
N GLU A 101 -19.54 -9.12 -10.88
CA GLU A 101 -20.10 -7.92 -10.23
C GLU A 101 -20.34 -8.08 -8.70
N ARG A 102 -20.39 -9.32 -8.18
CA ARG A 102 -20.80 -9.61 -6.79
C ARG A 102 -19.66 -9.85 -5.79
N THR A 103 -18.41 -10.03 -6.23
CA THR A 103 -17.27 -10.33 -5.34
C THR A 103 -16.26 -9.20 -5.20
N ALA A 104 -16.28 -8.22 -6.11
CA ALA A 104 -15.30 -7.13 -6.14
C ALA A 104 -15.61 -5.95 -5.19
N GLN A 105 -16.88 -5.71 -4.85
CA GLN A 105 -17.26 -4.66 -3.89
C GLN A 105 -16.67 -4.86 -2.48
N PRO A 106 -16.83 -6.03 -1.84
CA PRO A 106 -16.30 -6.20 -0.49
C PRO A 106 -14.78 -6.03 -0.47
N ALA A 107 -14.03 -6.59 -1.42
CA ALA A 107 -12.57 -6.44 -1.46
C ALA A 107 -12.11 -4.97 -1.51
N LEU A 108 -12.83 -4.11 -2.24
CA LEU A 108 -12.53 -2.68 -2.34
C LEU A 108 -12.85 -1.92 -1.05
N ASP A 109 -13.97 -2.25 -0.40
CA ASP A 109 -14.33 -1.66 0.90
C ASP A 109 -13.35 -2.09 2.00
N TYR A 110 -12.92 -3.37 2.01
CA TYR A 110 -11.88 -3.84 2.94
C TYR A 110 -10.53 -3.16 2.71
N VAL A 111 -10.15 -2.95 1.45
CA VAL A 111 -8.91 -2.24 1.11
C VAL A 111 -8.98 -0.77 1.56
N LYS A 112 -10.12 -0.11 1.36
CA LYS A 112 -10.36 1.24 1.86
C LYS A 112 -10.33 1.29 3.38
N ASP A 113 -11.01 0.38 4.06
CA ASP A 113 -10.99 0.29 5.53
C ASP A 113 -9.60 0.02 6.08
N ALA A 114 -8.80 -0.82 5.41
CA ALA A 114 -7.41 -1.05 5.77
C ALA A 114 -6.55 0.21 5.59
N ALA A 115 -6.71 0.91 4.46
CA ALA A 115 -6.01 2.17 4.19
C ALA A 115 -6.39 3.26 5.21
N ILE A 116 -7.69 3.42 5.49
CA ILE A 116 -8.22 4.37 6.48
C ILE A 116 -7.77 4.00 7.90
N GLY A 117 -7.80 2.71 8.26
CA GLY A 117 -7.34 2.24 9.56
C GLY A 117 -5.85 2.52 9.80
N VAL A 118 -5.02 2.33 8.77
CA VAL A 118 -3.59 2.68 8.84
C VAL A 118 -3.38 4.19 8.91
N LEU A 119 -4.11 4.98 8.11
CA LEU A 119 -4.10 6.45 8.20
C LEU A 119 -4.46 6.93 9.62
N GLY A 120 -5.48 6.34 10.24
CA GLY A 120 -5.88 6.63 11.62
C GLY A 120 -4.79 6.30 12.63
N ALA A 121 -4.17 5.12 12.50
CA ALA A 121 -3.07 4.70 13.37
C ALA A 121 -1.83 5.61 13.24
N VAL A 122 -1.49 6.04 12.03
CA VAL A 122 -0.36 6.95 11.82
C VAL A 122 -0.67 8.35 12.32
N LYS A 123 -1.89 8.84 12.10
CA LYS A 123 -2.32 10.12 12.66
C LYS A 123 -2.17 10.12 14.19
N GLU A 124 -2.55 9.04 14.86
CA GLU A 124 -2.36 8.90 16.31
C GLU A 124 -0.87 8.90 16.72
N ILE A 125 0.00 8.27 15.95
CA ILE A 125 1.46 8.25 16.20
C ILE A 125 2.07 9.64 16.00
N LEU A 126 1.66 10.37 14.97
CA LEU A 126 2.11 11.74 14.68
C LEU A 126 1.62 12.72 15.74
N GLU A 127 0.37 12.58 16.21
CA GLU A 127 -0.18 13.42 17.28
C GLU A 127 0.46 13.14 18.64
N LYS A 128 0.87 11.89 18.92
CA LYS A 128 1.61 11.54 20.15
C LYS A 128 3.07 11.99 20.17
N LYS A 129 3.65 12.41 19.04
CA LYS A 129 5.02 12.92 18.94
C LYS A 129 5.13 14.45 19.06
N LYS A 130 4.03 15.17 19.29
CA LYS A 130 3.97 16.61 19.59
C LYS A 130 3.98 16.87 21.10
#